data_AF-A0A9D7MNP9-F1
#
_entry.id   AF-A0A9D7MNP9-F1
#
_cell.length_a   1.000
_cell.length_b   1.000
_cell.length_c   1.000
_cell.angle_alpha   90.00
_cell.angle_beta   90.00
_cell.angle_gamma   90.00
#
_symmetry.space_group_name_H-M   'P 1'
#
loop_
_entity.id
_entity.type
_entity.pdbx_description
1 polymer ?
#
loop_
_entity_poly.entity_id
_entity_poly.type
_entity_poly.pdbx_seq_one_letter_code
_entity_poly.pdbx_strand_id
1 'polypeptide(L)'
;MRGNRLSPGGRIGEKSATGLSECMMELGFETGRLKTGTPPRLDKHTIDFGKTEVQPGDEIPTQFSHRKHPAFPNQTQVDCYLTHTSEETHEILRTGFEDSPMFTGHIKGVGPRYCPSIEDKISRFSDKPGIKYFSSRKLWMEIRST
;
A
#
# COMPACT_ATOMS: atom_id res chain seq x y z
N MET A 1 -3.51 13.24 2.83
CA MET A 1 -4.89 12.92 3.23
C MET A 1 -4.87 11.74 4.20
N ARG A 2 -5.53 11.86 5.35
CA ARG A 2 -5.67 10.82 6.39
C ARG A 2 -7.08 10.93 6.96
N GLY A 3 -7.96 9.98 6.63
CA GLY A 3 -9.41 10.17 6.81
C GLY A 3 -9.86 11.50 6.20
N ASN A 4 -10.65 12.27 6.94
CA ASN A 4 -11.16 13.58 6.52
C ASN A 4 -10.12 14.72 6.53
N ARG A 5 -8.87 14.48 6.95
CA ARG A 5 -7.83 15.52 7.00
C ARG A 5 -7.04 15.62 5.70
N LEU A 6 -7.01 16.82 5.12
CA LEU A 6 -6.22 17.18 3.94
C LEU A 6 -4.98 17.98 4.35
N SER A 7 -3.84 17.68 3.74
CA SER A 7 -2.56 18.37 3.99
C SER A 7 -1.80 18.52 2.68
N PRO A 8 -1.24 19.69 2.36
CA PRO A 8 -0.41 19.87 1.18
C PRO A 8 0.89 19.07 1.32
N GLY A 9 1.32 18.38 0.25
CA GLY A 9 2.55 17.59 0.24
C GLY A 9 2.61 16.60 -0.92
N GLY A 10 3.83 16.26 -1.35
CA GLY A 10 4.07 15.20 -2.35
C GLY A 10 4.12 13.82 -1.70
N ARG A 11 4.87 13.70 -0.61
CA ARG A 11 4.90 12.55 0.31
C ARG A 11 4.60 13.01 1.72
N ILE A 12 4.35 12.06 2.63
CA ILE A 12 4.18 12.37 4.05
C ILE A 12 5.47 13.03 4.56
N GLY A 13 5.38 14.27 5.05
CA GLY A 13 6.52 15.03 5.56
C GLY A 13 7.32 15.80 4.50
N GLU A 14 6.97 15.71 3.22
CA GLU A 14 7.66 16.39 2.13
C GLU A 14 6.74 17.44 1.47
N LYS A 15 7.31 18.57 1.07
CA LYS A 15 6.59 19.64 0.36
C LYS A 15 6.15 19.16 -1.03
N SER A 16 5.03 19.67 -1.52
CA SER A 16 4.62 19.48 -2.92
C SER A 16 5.41 20.39 -3.84
N ALA A 17 5.74 19.93 -5.04
CA ALA A 17 6.12 20.80 -6.14
C ALA A 17 4.90 21.62 -6.61
N THR A 18 5.13 22.85 -7.04
CA THR A 18 4.11 23.82 -7.49
C THR A 18 4.63 24.58 -8.71
N GLY A 19 3.77 25.03 -9.63
CA GLY A 19 4.14 25.88 -10.77
C GLY A 19 4.33 25.12 -12.08
N LEU A 20 4.90 23.91 -12.05
CA LEU A 20 5.15 23.15 -13.27
C LEU A 20 3.86 22.71 -13.98
N SER A 21 2.84 22.32 -13.21
CA SER A 21 1.55 21.92 -13.78
C SER A 21 0.85 23.09 -14.47
N GLU A 22 0.97 24.29 -13.90
CA GLU A 22 0.44 25.52 -14.48
C GLU A 22 1.12 25.86 -15.81
N CYS A 23 2.46 25.81 -15.86
CA CYS A 23 3.19 26.01 -17.12
C CYS A 23 2.82 24.98 -18.20
N MET A 24 2.56 23.72 -17.82
CA MET A 24 2.10 22.69 -18.76
C MET A 24 0.71 23.01 -19.32
N MET A 25 -0.20 23.51 -18.48
CA MET A 25 -1.54 23.92 -18.93
C MET A 25 -1.48 25.12 -19.89
N GLU A 26 -0.60 26.09 -19.65
CA GLU A 26 -0.39 27.23 -20.56
C GLU A 26 0.10 26.81 -21.96
N LEU A 27 0.85 25.72 -22.04
CA LEU A 27 1.30 25.14 -23.32
C LEU A 27 0.23 24.29 -24.02
N GLY A 28 -0.98 24.20 -23.45
CA GLY A 28 -2.10 23.44 -24.02
C GLY A 28 -2.17 21.97 -23.61
N PHE A 29 -1.41 21.53 -22.60
CA PHE A 29 -1.55 20.16 -22.08
C PHE A 29 -2.72 20.04 -21.10
N GLU A 30 -3.47 18.94 -21.23
CA GLU A 30 -4.47 18.56 -20.25
C GLU A 30 -3.82 17.95 -19.01
N THR A 31 -4.31 18.29 -17.82
CA THR A 31 -3.83 17.74 -16.55
C THR A 31 -4.94 17.00 -15.81
N GLY A 32 -4.56 15.95 -15.09
CA GLY A 32 -5.48 15.12 -14.30
C GLY A 32 -4.91 14.82 -12.91
N ARG A 33 -5.78 14.44 -11.97
CA ARG A 33 -5.39 14.03 -10.61
C ARG A 33 -5.61 12.54 -10.41
N LEU A 34 -4.53 11.85 -10.06
CA LEU A 34 -4.56 10.45 -9.65
C LEU A 34 -4.35 10.34 -8.14
N LYS A 35 -4.98 9.32 -7.54
CA LYS A 35 -4.77 8.98 -6.13
C LYS A 35 -4.22 7.58 -6.01
N THR A 36 -3.12 7.45 -5.28
CA THR A 36 -2.64 6.17 -4.76
C THR A 36 -2.66 6.19 -3.23
N GLY A 37 -3.02 5.06 -2.64
CA GLY A 37 -2.88 4.82 -1.21
C GLY A 37 -1.54 4.16 -0.92
N THR A 38 -1.05 4.30 0.31
CA THR A 38 0.08 3.50 0.79
C THR A 38 -0.33 2.87 2.11
N PRO A 39 -0.10 1.57 2.32
CA PRO A 39 -0.38 0.95 3.61
C PRO A 39 0.37 1.64 4.75
N PRO A 40 -0.12 1.52 6.01
CA PRO A 40 0.64 1.92 7.18
C PRO A 40 1.97 1.16 7.27
N ARG A 41 2.86 1.67 8.12
CA ARG A 41 4.15 1.05 8.46
C ARG A 41 4.11 0.76 9.96
N LEU A 42 4.46 -0.44 10.36
CA LEU A 42 4.58 -0.84 11.76
C LEU A 42 6.01 -1.08 12.21
N ASP A 43 6.11 -1.17 13.53
CA ASP A 43 7.20 -1.82 14.21
C ASP A 43 7.12 -3.35 14.08
N LYS A 44 8.25 -3.99 13.76
CA LYS A 44 8.37 -5.45 13.70
C LYS A 44 8.24 -6.10 15.07
N HIS A 45 8.57 -5.37 16.15
CA HIS A 45 8.59 -5.91 17.51
C HIS A 45 7.19 -6.11 18.09
N THR A 46 6.14 -5.58 17.44
CA THR A 46 4.75 -5.74 17.84
C THR A 46 4.04 -6.87 17.09
N ILE A 47 4.73 -7.59 16.20
CA ILE A 47 4.14 -8.62 15.34
C ILE A 47 4.59 -10.02 15.81
N ASP A 48 3.62 -10.90 16.01
CA ASP A 48 3.86 -12.33 16.24
C ASP A 48 4.04 -13.07 14.91
N PHE A 49 5.30 -13.17 14.45
CA PHE A 49 5.65 -13.89 13.22
C PHE A 49 5.42 -15.41 13.31
N GLY A 50 5.30 -15.98 14.51
CA GLY A 50 5.03 -17.42 14.68
C GLY A 50 3.65 -17.83 14.15
N LYS A 51 2.75 -16.86 13.98
CA LYS A 51 1.40 -17.06 13.41
C LYS A 51 1.32 -16.77 11.91
N THR A 52 2.45 -16.53 11.26
CA THR A 52 2.51 -16.19 9.83
C THR A 52 3.21 -17.28 9.04
N GLU A 53 2.88 -17.38 7.75
CA GLU A 53 3.54 -18.33 6.85
C GLU A 53 4.80 -17.69 6.25
N VAL A 54 5.94 -18.34 6.39
CA VAL A 54 7.22 -17.84 5.86
C VAL A 54 7.25 -18.03 4.35
N GLN A 55 7.64 -16.97 3.64
CA GLN A 55 7.83 -16.93 2.19
C GLN A 55 9.29 -16.56 1.92
N PRO A 56 10.20 -17.55 1.80
CA PRO A 56 11.59 -17.30 1.48
C PRO A 56 11.74 -16.78 0.05
N GLY A 57 12.90 -16.19 -0.25
CA GLY A 57 13.25 -15.90 -1.64
C GLY A 57 13.68 -17.16 -2.40
N ASP A 58 14.00 -17.00 -3.68
CA ASP A 58 14.41 -18.12 -4.53
C ASP A 58 15.73 -18.74 -4.03
N GLU A 59 15.79 -20.08 -4.05
CA GLU A 59 17.00 -20.85 -3.67
C GLU A 59 18.22 -20.43 -4.49
N ILE A 60 18.01 -20.23 -5.79
CA ILE A 60 19.00 -19.67 -6.71
C ILE A 60 18.48 -18.29 -7.12
N PRO A 61 18.93 -17.20 -6.47
CA PRO A 61 18.46 -15.88 -6.83
C PRO A 61 18.87 -15.53 -8.24
N THR A 62 18.06 -14.73 -8.91
CA THR A 62 18.34 -14.18 -10.23
C THR A 62 18.63 -12.69 -10.13
N GLN A 63 19.72 -12.24 -10.73
CA GLN A 63 20.02 -10.81 -10.83
C GLN A 63 19.15 -10.15 -11.90
N PHE A 64 18.62 -8.96 -11.60
CA PHE A 64 17.86 -8.16 -12.59
C PHE A 64 18.76 -7.58 -13.68
N SER A 65 20.02 -7.27 -13.36
CA SER A 65 20.98 -6.70 -14.32
C SER A 65 21.60 -7.78 -15.20
N HIS A 66 21.69 -7.52 -16.51
CA HIS A 66 22.48 -8.36 -17.42
C HIS A 66 23.99 -8.27 -17.16
N ARG A 67 24.46 -7.15 -16.59
CA ARG A 67 25.87 -7.01 -16.17
C ARG A 67 26.07 -7.78 -14.88
N LYS A 68 26.97 -8.77 -14.91
CA LYS A 68 27.34 -9.57 -13.74
C LYS A 68 27.92 -8.67 -12.64
N HIS A 69 27.40 -8.81 -11.43
CA HIS A 69 27.95 -8.14 -10.26
C HIS A 69 28.83 -9.13 -9.46
N PRO A 70 30.09 -8.79 -9.13
CA PRO A 70 31.00 -9.72 -8.43
C PRO A 70 30.49 -10.22 -7.08
N ALA A 71 29.68 -9.40 -6.39
CA ALA A 71 29.08 -9.77 -5.10
C ALA A 71 27.78 -10.59 -5.21
N PHE A 72 27.27 -10.88 -6.41
CA PHE A 72 26.07 -11.69 -6.60
C PHE A 72 26.45 -13.17 -6.77
N PRO A 73 25.76 -14.13 -6.13
CA PRO A 73 24.52 -14.00 -5.32
C PRO A 73 24.77 -13.90 -3.80
N ASN A 74 25.92 -13.41 -3.36
CA ASN A 74 26.35 -13.48 -1.95
C ASN A 74 25.58 -12.54 -1.01
N GLN A 75 24.47 -11.94 -1.45
CA GLN A 75 23.63 -11.09 -0.60
C GLN A 75 22.74 -11.93 0.30
N THR A 76 22.63 -11.53 1.56
CA THR A 76 21.66 -12.13 2.50
C THR A 76 20.24 -11.87 2.00
N GLN A 77 19.52 -12.94 1.69
CA GLN A 77 18.09 -12.89 1.42
C GLN A 77 17.31 -12.79 2.74
N VAL A 78 16.18 -12.10 2.72
CA VAL A 78 15.35 -11.87 3.90
C VAL A 78 13.96 -12.39 3.62
N ASP A 79 13.49 -13.32 4.45
CA ASP A 79 12.16 -13.89 4.27
C ASP A 79 11.08 -12.83 4.46
N CYS A 80 10.01 -13.03 3.70
CA CYS A 80 8.75 -12.34 3.87
C CYS A 80 7.76 -13.26 4.58
N TYR A 81 6.63 -12.68 4.99
CA TYR A 81 5.63 -13.35 5.80
C TYR A 81 4.26 -13.12 5.20
N LEU A 82 3.50 -14.20 5.01
CA LEU A 82 2.16 -14.19 4.47
C LEU A 82 1.14 -14.32 5.62
N THR A 83 0.12 -13.47 5.59
CA THR A 83 -1.03 -13.52 6.50
C THR A 83 -2.32 -13.23 5.74
N HIS A 84 -3.46 -13.33 6.42
CA HIS A 84 -4.78 -13.07 5.85
C HIS A 84 -5.63 -12.25 6.82
N THR A 85 -6.57 -11.48 6.26
CA THR A 85 -7.62 -10.84 7.06
C THR A 85 -8.71 -11.84 7.44
N SER A 86 -9.29 -11.63 8.62
CA SER A 86 -10.48 -12.34 9.11
C SER A 86 -11.76 -11.57 8.76
N GLU A 87 -12.92 -12.21 8.88
CA GLU A 87 -14.23 -11.52 8.74
C GLU A 87 -14.38 -10.39 9.76
N GLU A 88 -13.94 -10.61 11.01
CA GLU A 88 -13.90 -9.58 12.05
C GLU A 88 -13.12 -8.34 11.58
N THR A 89 -11.99 -8.54 10.89
CA THR A 89 -11.23 -7.43 10.32
C THR A 89 -12.04 -6.66 9.28
N HIS A 90 -12.86 -7.36 8.47
CA HIS A 90 -13.69 -6.72 7.45
C HIS A 90 -14.81 -5.93 8.10
N GLU A 91 -15.43 -6.46 9.16
CA GLU A 91 -16.46 -5.75 9.95
C GLU A 91 -15.90 -4.45 10.54
N ILE A 92 -14.72 -4.50 11.17
CA ILE A 92 -14.05 -3.30 11.70
C ILE A 92 -13.80 -2.30 10.57
N LEU A 93 -13.27 -2.74 9.43
CA LEU A 93 -12.99 -1.86 8.30
C LEU A 93 -14.25 -1.21 7.72
N ARG A 94 -15.38 -1.93 7.66
CA ARG A 94 -16.67 -1.41 7.18
C ARG A 94 -17.15 -0.23 8.03
N THR A 95 -16.88 -0.21 9.34
CA THR A 95 -17.24 0.93 10.21
C THR A 95 -16.57 2.26 9.80
N GLY A 96 -15.39 2.19 9.17
CA GLY A 96 -14.63 3.37 8.74
C GLY A 96 -14.88 3.82 7.31
N PHE A 97 -15.79 3.17 6.56
CA PHE A 97 -16.01 3.49 5.14
C PHE A 97 -16.54 4.91 4.95
N GLU A 98 -17.37 5.40 5.87
CA GLU A 98 -17.92 6.77 5.83
C GLU A 98 -16.86 7.85 6.04
N ASP A 99 -15.71 7.52 6.64
CA ASP A 99 -14.58 8.43 6.82
C ASP A 99 -13.49 8.25 5.75
N SER A 100 -13.67 7.28 4.86
CA SER A 100 -12.69 7.01 3.81
C SER A 100 -12.80 8.05 2.69
N PRO A 101 -11.69 8.73 2.35
CA PRO A 101 -11.63 9.62 1.19
C PRO A 101 -12.08 8.97 -0.13
N MET A 102 -11.96 7.65 -0.23
CA MET A 102 -12.33 6.89 -1.42
C MET A 102 -13.85 6.82 -1.61
N PHE A 103 -14.63 6.84 -0.53
CA PHE A 103 -16.10 6.67 -0.57
C PHE A 103 -16.86 7.98 -0.31
N THR A 104 -16.25 8.95 0.38
CA THR A 104 -16.85 10.25 0.73
C THR A 104 -16.97 11.25 -0.41
N GLY A 105 -16.48 10.93 -1.62
CA GLY A 105 -16.50 11.85 -2.76
C GLY A 105 -15.54 13.06 -2.62
N HIS A 106 -14.76 13.13 -1.54
CA HIS A 106 -13.73 14.17 -1.36
C HIS A 106 -12.59 14.07 -2.38
N ILE A 107 -12.43 12.91 -3.04
CA ILE A 107 -11.43 12.70 -4.09
C ILE A 107 -12.06 12.96 -5.46
N LYS A 108 -11.67 14.06 -6.11
CA LYS A 108 -11.94 14.36 -7.53
C LYS A 108 -10.94 13.67 -8.47
N GLY A 109 -10.77 12.36 -8.33
CA GLY A 109 -9.77 11.60 -9.09
C GLY A 109 -10.13 10.13 -9.19
N VAL A 110 -9.90 9.54 -10.37
CA VAL A 110 -10.19 8.13 -10.62
C VAL A 110 -9.16 7.28 -9.89
N GLY A 111 -9.62 6.42 -8.98
CA GLY A 111 -8.77 5.43 -8.33
C GLY A 111 -8.23 4.39 -9.33
N PRO A 112 -7.05 3.80 -9.09
CA PRO A 112 -6.49 2.78 -9.96
C PRO A 112 -7.42 1.56 -10.04
N ARG A 113 -7.80 1.14 -11.26
CA ARG A 113 -8.70 -0.01 -11.50
C ARG A 113 -8.16 -1.35 -10.97
N TYR A 114 -6.83 -1.49 -10.86
CA TYR A 114 -6.15 -2.78 -10.68
C TYR A 114 -5.49 -2.94 -9.30
N CYS A 115 -5.22 -1.84 -8.59
CA CYS A 115 -4.64 -1.87 -7.23
C CYS A 115 -5.51 -1.05 -6.27
N PRO A 116 -6.74 -1.52 -6.01
CA PRO A 116 -7.64 -0.83 -5.11
C PRO A 116 -7.15 -0.84 -3.66
N SER A 117 -7.58 0.16 -2.87
CA SER A 117 -7.40 0.15 -1.42
C SER A 117 -8.04 -1.10 -0.81
N ILE A 118 -7.67 -1.47 0.41
CA ILE A 118 -8.32 -2.61 1.07
C ILE A 118 -9.83 -2.40 1.18
N GLU A 119 -10.26 -1.18 1.49
CA GLU A 119 -11.69 -0.85 1.61
C GLU A 119 -12.43 -1.10 0.28
N ASP A 120 -11.84 -0.70 -0.86
CA ASP A 120 -12.42 -0.97 -2.19
C ASP A 120 -12.31 -2.47 -2.57
N LYS A 121 -11.31 -3.21 -2.09
CA LYS A 121 -11.24 -4.68 -2.24
C LYS A 121 -12.37 -5.37 -1.47
N ILE A 122 -12.61 -4.99 -0.22
CA ILE A 122 -13.68 -5.58 0.61
C ILE A 122 -15.04 -5.23 0.04
N SER A 123 -15.24 -4.00 -0.44
CA SER A 123 -16.50 -3.58 -1.05
C SER A 123 -16.80 -4.31 -2.37
N ARG A 124 -15.79 -4.61 -3.19
CA ARG A 124 -15.99 -5.26 -4.50
C ARG A 124 -15.96 -6.78 -4.45
N PHE A 125 -15.21 -7.36 -3.52
CA PHE A 125 -15.02 -8.79 -3.36
C PHE A 125 -15.54 -9.25 -1.99
N SER A 126 -16.77 -8.87 -1.67
CA SER A 126 -17.43 -9.19 -0.39
C SER A 126 -17.75 -10.68 -0.23
N ASP A 127 -17.65 -11.45 -1.30
CA ASP A 127 -17.81 -12.90 -1.34
C ASP A 127 -16.58 -13.66 -0.79
N LYS A 128 -15.44 -12.99 -0.62
CA LYS A 128 -14.20 -13.62 -0.16
C LYS A 128 -14.03 -13.47 1.35
N PRO A 129 -13.97 -14.57 2.12
CA PRO A 129 -13.87 -14.53 3.59
C PRO A 129 -12.51 -14.05 4.09
N GLY A 130 -11.50 -13.96 3.22
CA GLY A 130 -10.17 -13.51 3.59
C GLY A 130 -9.39 -12.97 2.39
N ILE A 131 -8.65 -11.89 2.63
CA ILE A 131 -7.74 -11.28 1.64
C ILE A 131 -6.32 -11.56 2.11
N LYS A 132 -5.48 -12.09 1.23
CA LYS A 132 -4.06 -12.38 1.52
C LYS A 132 -3.23 -11.11 1.54
N TYR A 133 -2.30 -11.03 2.49
CA TYR A 133 -1.38 -9.92 2.66
C TYR A 133 0.05 -10.40 2.77
N PHE A 134 0.91 -9.68 2.07
CA PHE A 134 2.33 -9.91 2.09
C PHE A 134 3.02 -8.85 2.94
N SER A 135 3.75 -9.30 3.95
CA SER A 135 4.53 -8.44 4.82
C SER A 135 6.01 -8.74 4.62
N SER A 136 6.77 -7.74 4.19
CA SER A 136 8.22 -7.87 4.06
C SER A 136 8.90 -7.29 5.28
N ARG A 137 10.16 -7.67 5.55
CA ARG A 137 10.88 -7.18 6.75
C ARG A 137 11.04 -5.65 6.89
N LYS A 138 10.59 -4.90 5.89
CA LYS A 138 10.65 -3.44 5.75
C LYS A 138 9.29 -2.76 5.53
N LEU A 139 8.16 -3.48 5.43
CA LEU A 139 6.82 -2.93 5.20
C LEU A 139 5.81 -3.67 6.08
N TRP A 140 5.09 -2.95 6.96
CA TRP A 140 4.36 -3.61 8.05
C TRP A 140 3.00 -2.95 8.34
N MET A 141 1.91 -3.70 8.56
CA MET A 141 0.55 -3.25 9.00
C MET A 141 0.07 -4.01 10.26
N GLU A 142 -0.51 -3.32 11.26
CA GLU A 142 -1.02 -3.86 12.55
C GLU A 142 -2.49 -3.49 12.57
N ILE A 143 -3.32 -4.50 12.70
CA ILE A 143 -4.69 -4.34 13.17
C ILE A 143 -4.65 -5.03 14.53
N ARG A 144 -4.61 -4.23 15.60
CA ARG A 144 -4.78 -4.76 16.95
C ARG A 144 -6.21 -5.23 17.09
N SER A 145 -6.39 -6.51 17.37
CA SER A 145 -7.52 -7.02 18.12
C SER A 145 -7.17 -6.88 19.60
N THR A 146 -7.67 -5.83 20.24
CA THR A 146 -7.95 -5.74 21.67
C THR A 146 -9.12 -4.80 21.86
#